data_AF-A0A368FKZ5-F1
#
_entry.id   AF-A0A368FKZ5-F1
#
_cell.length_a   1.000
_cell.length_b   1.000
_cell.length_c   1.000
_cell.angle_alpha   90.00
_cell.angle_beta   90.00
_cell.angle_gamma   90.00
#
_symmetry.space_group_name_H-M   'P 1'
#
loop_
_entity.id
_entity.type
_entity.pdbx_description
1 polymer ?
#
loop_
_entity_poly.entity_id
_entity_poly.type
_entity_poly.pdbx_seq_one_letter_code
_entity_poly.pdbx_strand_id
1 'polypeptide(L)'
;MATIFELLDGANDVEITPCPKDRSDLKKMWDARSLQLFANVIDMSESAVSAKQLNASLSFAKGAVQASLSREAVEWVVFTVNLTTLMQQINKMSFGVDEILLESLQISDDIDMPGRFTSKCLAQGQNTDFITRHASFIPRKHKIARNT
;
A
#
# COMPACT_ATOMS: atom_id res chain seq x y z
N MET A 1 10.76 -20.86 6.32
CA MET A 1 9.78 -20.10 5.52
C MET A 1 8.36 -20.57 5.80
N ALA A 2 7.99 -21.84 5.56
CA ALA A 2 6.63 -22.34 5.86
C ALA A 2 6.18 -22.03 7.30
N THR A 3 6.99 -22.36 8.30
CA THR A 3 6.70 -22.07 9.73
C THR A 3 6.52 -20.58 10.05
N ILE A 4 7.21 -19.69 9.33
CA ILE A 4 7.08 -18.25 9.55
C ILE A 4 5.72 -17.77 9.04
N PHE A 5 5.32 -18.20 7.84
CA PHE A 5 4.02 -17.82 7.28
C PHE A 5 2.85 -18.51 7.97
N GLU A 6 3.04 -19.70 8.54
CA GLU A 6 2.08 -20.32 9.46
C GLU A 6 1.84 -19.45 10.71
N LEU A 7 2.88 -18.80 11.25
CA LEU A 7 2.73 -17.88 12.39
C LEU A 7 2.05 -16.56 12.02
N LEU A 8 2.14 -16.12 10.77
CA LEU A 8 1.43 -14.93 10.29
C LEU A 8 -0.07 -15.18 10.06
N ASP A 9 -0.49 -16.44 9.93
CA ASP A 9 -1.89 -16.86 9.88
C ASP A 9 -2.77 -16.02 8.92
N GLY A 10 -2.27 -15.80 7.70
CA GLY A 10 -2.96 -15.04 6.66
C GLY A 10 -2.74 -13.52 6.70
N ALA A 11 -1.98 -13.00 7.65
CA ALA A 11 -1.50 -11.62 7.63
C ALA A 11 -0.47 -11.40 6.51
N ASN A 12 -0.55 -10.23 5.87
CA ASN A 12 0.43 -9.79 4.89
C ASN A 12 1.67 -9.23 5.62
N ASP A 13 2.83 -9.41 5.00
CA ASP A 13 4.10 -8.84 5.46
C ASP A 13 4.60 -7.80 4.44
N VAL A 14 4.56 -6.53 4.85
CA VAL A 14 4.86 -5.36 4.02
C VAL A 14 5.55 -4.31 4.88
N GLU A 15 6.61 -3.68 4.37
CA GLU A 15 7.25 -2.55 5.06
C GLU A 15 6.32 -1.33 5.03
N ILE A 16 6.17 -0.63 6.16
CA ILE A 16 5.33 0.57 6.23
C ILE A 16 6.05 1.70 6.93
N THR A 17 6.18 2.79 6.19
CA THR A 17 6.78 4.04 6.66
C THR A 17 5.97 5.23 6.15
N PRO A 18 6.13 6.43 6.75
CA PRO A 18 5.38 7.60 6.33
C PRO A 18 5.63 7.95 4.86
N CYS A 19 4.56 8.16 4.10
CA CYS A 19 4.67 8.62 2.72
C CYS A 19 5.11 10.11 2.68
N PRO A 20 6.19 10.45 1.95
CA PRO A 20 6.58 11.84 1.73
C PRO A 20 5.49 12.63 1.00
N LYS A 21 5.29 13.89 1.38
CA LYS A 21 4.21 14.74 0.81
C LYS A 21 4.32 14.96 -0.70
N ASP A 22 5.54 14.95 -1.23
CA ASP A 22 5.83 15.06 -2.67
C ASP A 22 5.49 13.79 -3.46
N ARG A 23 5.20 12.68 -2.76
CA ARG A 23 4.73 11.41 -3.33
C ARG A 23 3.25 11.13 -3.06
N SER A 24 2.52 12.13 -2.57
CA SER A 24 1.06 12.09 -2.42
C SER A 24 0.47 13.34 -3.06
N ASP A 25 -0.11 13.21 -4.26
CA ASP A 25 -0.74 14.37 -4.94
C ASP A 25 -2.07 14.71 -4.25
N LEU A 26 -2.04 15.73 -3.39
CA LEU A 26 -3.21 16.21 -2.64
C LEU A 26 -4.31 16.79 -3.53
N LYS A 27 -4.05 17.06 -4.82
CA LYS A 27 -5.06 17.56 -5.77
C LYS A 27 -5.88 16.45 -6.41
N LYS A 28 -5.47 15.19 -6.25
CA LYS A 28 -6.20 14.04 -6.77
C LYS A 28 -7.26 13.58 -5.77
N MET A 29 -8.32 13.00 -6.32
CA MET A 29 -9.32 12.31 -5.52
C MET A 29 -8.86 10.87 -5.33
N TRP A 30 -8.76 10.47 -4.07
CA TRP A 30 -8.27 9.16 -3.63
C TRP A 30 -9.36 8.33 -2.94
N ASP A 31 -10.62 8.74 -3.08
CA ASP A 31 -11.76 7.97 -2.60
C ASP A 31 -12.12 6.83 -3.57
N ALA A 32 -12.72 5.78 -3.02
CA ALA A 32 -13.02 4.56 -3.75
C ALA A 32 -13.91 4.78 -4.98
N ARG A 33 -14.82 5.77 -4.96
CA ARG A 33 -15.70 6.09 -6.10
C ARG A 33 -14.96 6.79 -7.22
N SER A 34 -14.21 7.84 -6.91
CA SER A 34 -13.39 8.54 -7.91
C SER A 34 -12.37 7.61 -8.58
N LEU A 35 -11.82 6.67 -7.79
CA LEU A 35 -10.89 5.66 -8.26
C LEU A 35 -11.56 4.47 -8.94
N GLN A 36 -12.88 4.34 -8.85
CA GLN A 36 -13.64 3.19 -9.35
C GLN A 36 -13.15 1.85 -8.80
N LEU A 37 -12.68 1.81 -7.54
CA LEU A 37 -12.03 0.62 -6.95
C LEU A 37 -12.91 -0.62 -6.97
N PHE A 38 -14.23 -0.44 -6.86
CA PHE A 38 -15.19 -1.54 -6.81
C PHE A 38 -16.21 -1.54 -7.96
N ALA A 39 -15.92 -0.80 -9.05
CA ALA A 39 -16.81 -0.75 -10.21
C ALA A 39 -16.46 -1.86 -11.22
N ASN A 40 -17.48 -2.53 -11.76
CA ASN A 40 -17.38 -3.47 -12.89
C ASN A 40 -16.34 -4.59 -12.71
N VAL A 41 -16.25 -5.17 -11.52
CA VAL A 41 -15.41 -6.33 -11.30
C VAL A 41 -16.23 -7.56 -11.69
N ILE A 42 -15.60 -8.52 -12.38
CA ILE A 42 -16.24 -9.58 -13.17
C ILE A 42 -17.34 -10.37 -12.41
N ASP A 43 -17.27 -10.40 -11.07
CA ASP A 43 -18.23 -11.10 -10.19
C ASP A 43 -18.84 -10.25 -9.07
N MET A 44 -18.64 -8.92 -9.06
CA MET A 44 -19.20 -8.04 -8.02
C MET A 44 -19.97 -6.86 -8.61
N SER A 45 -21.30 -6.90 -8.44
CA SER A 45 -22.12 -5.70 -8.57
C SER A 45 -21.84 -4.75 -7.40
N GLU A 46 -21.94 -3.43 -7.60
CA GLU A 46 -21.75 -2.43 -6.52
C GLU A 46 -22.64 -2.70 -5.30
N SER A 47 -23.76 -3.42 -5.47
CA SER A 47 -24.65 -3.85 -4.39
C SER A 47 -24.05 -4.88 -3.43
N ALA A 48 -22.95 -5.55 -3.79
CA ALA A 48 -22.21 -6.46 -2.91
C ALA A 48 -21.13 -5.75 -2.07
N VAL A 49 -20.87 -4.46 -2.34
CA VAL A 49 -19.86 -3.66 -1.66
C VAL A 49 -20.52 -2.87 -0.53
N SER A 50 -19.89 -2.85 0.65
CA SER A 50 -20.45 -2.10 1.77
C SER A 50 -20.43 -0.59 1.50
N ALA A 51 -21.41 0.13 2.06
CA ALA A 51 -21.41 1.60 2.01
C ALA A 51 -20.14 2.21 2.61
N LYS A 52 -19.52 1.50 3.58
CA LYS A 52 -18.24 1.87 4.18
C LYS A 52 -17.12 1.86 3.14
N GLN A 53 -16.97 0.75 2.40
CA GLN A 53 -15.97 0.62 1.34
C GLN A 53 -16.18 1.60 0.20
N LEU A 54 -17.43 1.84 -0.22
CA LEU A 54 -17.73 2.81 -1.27
C LEU A 54 -17.41 4.25 -0.87
N ASN A 55 -17.39 4.56 0.44
CA ASN A 55 -17.07 5.89 0.95
C ASN A 55 -15.63 5.97 1.49
N ALA A 56 -14.83 4.91 1.33
CA ALA A 56 -13.47 4.85 1.82
C ALA A 56 -12.56 5.82 1.05
N SER A 57 -11.64 6.46 1.77
CA SER A 57 -10.51 7.20 1.20
C SER A 57 -9.22 6.44 1.43
N LEU A 58 -8.35 6.39 0.42
CA LEU A 58 -7.03 5.78 0.59
C LEU A 58 -6.16 6.62 1.51
N SER A 59 -5.47 5.92 2.41
CA SER A 59 -4.36 6.47 3.19
C SER A 59 -3.03 6.11 2.52
N PHE A 60 -2.09 7.04 2.49
CA PHE A 60 -0.81 6.84 1.82
C PHE A 60 0.30 6.46 2.79
N ALA A 61 0.96 5.35 2.48
CA ALA A 61 2.21 4.93 3.09
C ALA A 61 3.23 4.63 1.99
N LYS A 62 4.50 4.50 2.37
CA LYS A 62 5.52 3.93 1.50
C LYS A 62 6.31 2.83 2.19
N GLY A 63 7.01 2.02 1.41
CA GLY A 63 7.80 0.92 1.93
C GLY A 63 8.79 0.41 0.89
N ALA A 64 9.17 -0.85 1.02
CA ALA A 64 9.93 -1.57 0.03
C ALA A 64 8.98 -2.32 -0.92
N VAL A 65 9.38 -2.40 -2.19
CA VAL A 65 8.61 -3.09 -3.25
C VAL A 65 8.38 -4.59 -2.94
N GLN A 66 9.19 -5.18 -2.05
CA GLN A 66 9.07 -6.58 -1.66
C GLN A 66 7.99 -6.76 -0.59
N ALA A 67 7.04 -7.64 -0.86
CA ALA A 67 5.96 -8.01 0.07
C ALA A 67 5.68 -9.51 0.02
N SER A 68 5.22 -10.07 1.13
CA SER A 68 4.58 -11.39 1.17
C SER A 68 3.08 -11.19 1.39
N LEU A 69 2.28 -11.63 0.43
CA LEU A 69 0.82 -11.46 0.46
C LEU A 69 0.15 -12.83 0.63
N SER A 70 -0.92 -12.86 1.41
CA SER A 70 -1.79 -14.04 1.50
C SER A 70 -2.48 -14.32 0.15
N ARG A 71 -2.95 -15.55 -0.04
CA ARG A 71 -3.66 -15.92 -1.27
C ARG A 71 -4.91 -15.05 -1.44
N GLU A 72 -5.63 -14.82 -0.36
CA GLU A 72 -6.85 -14.02 -0.30
C GLU A 72 -6.57 -12.57 -0.68
N ALA A 73 -5.43 -12.01 -0.24
CA ALA A 73 -5.00 -10.68 -0.62
C ALA A 73 -4.70 -10.60 -2.13
N VAL A 74 -4.04 -11.61 -2.70
CA VAL A 74 -3.76 -11.69 -4.14
C VAL A 74 -5.06 -11.81 -4.94
N GLU A 75 -5.97 -12.70 -4.53
CA GLU A 75 -7.28 -12.86 -5.18
C GLU A 75 -8.09 -11.57 -5.11
N TRP A 76 -8.04 -10.86 -3.99
CA TRP A 76 -8.68 -9.55 -3.86
C TRP A 76 -8.11 -8.51 -4.84
N VAL A 77 -6.78 -8.41 -4.92
CA VAL A 77 -6.11 -7.47 -5.85
C VAL A 77 -6.42 -7.80 -7.32
N VAL A 78 -6.52 -9.08 -7.68
CA VAL A 78 -6.68 -9.53 -9.07
C VAL A 78 -8.15 -9.58 -9.50
N PHE A 79 -9.04 -10.02 -8.62
CA PHE A 79 -10.42 -10.37 -8.95
C PHE A 79 -11.48 -9.57 -8.18
N THR A 80 -11.11 -8.74 -7.20
CA THR A 80 -12.09 -7.98 -6.39
C THR A 80 -12.00 -6.48 -6.59
N VAL A 81 -10.80 -5.91 -6.70
CA VAL A 81 -10.63 -4.47 -6.91
C VAL A 81 -10.11 -4.12 -8.29
N ASN A 82 -10.64 -3.03 -8.85
CA ASN A 82 -10.14 -2.43 -10.07
C ASN A 82 -9.09 -1.35 -9.73
N LEU A 83 -7.82 -1.70 -9.85
CA LEU A 83 -6.70 -0.80 -9.56
C LEU A 83 -6.31 0.10 -10.73
N THR A 84 -6.98 0.03 -11.88
CA THR A 84 -6.57 0.70 -13.12
C THR A 84 -6.41 2.21 -12.94
N THR A 85 -7.44 2.87 -12.44
CA THR A 85 -7.42 4.33 -12.22
C THR A 85 -6.38 4.71 -11.18
N LEU A 86 -6.31 3.96 -10.07
CA LEU A 86 -5.34 4.17 -9.00
C LEU A 86 -3.90 4.11 -9.53
N MET A 87 -3.55 3.02 -10.23
CA MET A 87 -2.22 2.83 -10.81
C MET A 87 -1.90 3.91 -11.85
N GLN A 88 -2.86 4.32 -12.69
CA GLN A 88 -2.66 5.42 -13.64
C GLN A 88 -2.40 6.76 -12.95
N GLN A 89 -2.99 7.01 -11.77
CA GLN A 89 -2.70 8.21 -10.99
C GLN A 89 -1.32 8.13 -10.33
N ILE A 90 -0.98 6.99 -9.72
CA ILE A 90 0.32 6.75 -9.06
C ILE A 90 1.47 6.84 -10.09
N ASN A 91 1.33 6.25 -11.27
CA ASN A 91 2.35 6.27 -12.32
C ASN A 91 2.68 7.66 -12.89
N LYS A 92 1.87 8.68 -12.57
CA LYS A 92 2.17 10.08 -12.94
C LYS A 92 3.04 10.81 -11.91
N MET A 93 3.32 10.19 -10.77
CA MET A 93 4.22 10.72 -9.76
C MET A 93 5.68 10.57 -10.21
N SER A 94 6.57 11.38 -9.63
CA SER A 94 7.93 11.56 -10.16
C SER A 94 8.95 10.52 -9.69
N PHE A 95 8.75 9.88 -8.53
CA PHE A 95 9.78 9.05 -7.91
C PHE A 95 9.21 7.94 -7.01
N GLY A 96 9.81 6.75 -7.07
CA GLY A 96 9.57 5.64 -6.14
C GLY A 96 8.09 5.26 -6.05
N VAL A 97 7.42 5.14 -7.19
CA VAL A 97 5.97 4.91 -7.28
C VAL A 97 5.59 3.46 -7.01
N ASP A 98 6.55 2.56 -7.23
CA ASP A 98 6.52 1.13 -6.90
C ASP A 98 6.59 0.86 -5.40
N GLU A 99 6.98 1.85 -4.60
CA GLU A 99 7.11 1.79 -3.13
C GLU A 99 5.85 2.30 -2.38
N ILE A 100 4.70 2.47 -3.06
CA ILE A 100 3.54 3.17 -2.47
C ILE A 100 2.25 2.36 -2.56
N LEU A 101 2.03 1.63 -3.66
CA LEU A 101 0.74 1.03 -3.97
C LEU A 101 0.33 0.00 -2.91
N LEU A 102 1.17 -0.99 -2.64
CA LEU A 102 0.82 -2.08 -1.73
C LEU A 102 0.67 -1.55 -0.31
N GLU A 103 1.57 -0.69 0.13
CA GLU A 103 1.59 -0.07 1.45
C GLU A 103 0.32 0.73 1.70
N SER A 104 -0.10 1.54 0.73
CA SER A 104 -1.32 2.33 0.82
C SER A 104 -2.57 1.46 0.85
N LEU A 105 -2.59 0.34 0.12
CA LEU A 105 -3.70 -0.63 0.20
C LEU A 105 -3.76 -1.32 1.57
N GLN A 106 -2.61 -1.67 2.17
CA GLN A 106 -2.57 -2.29 3.50
C GLN A 106 -3.16 -1.37 4.57
N ILE A 107 -2.75 -0.10 4.61
CA ILE A 107 -3.12 0.80 5.73
C ILE A 107 -4.47 1.50 5.56
N SER A 108 -5.12 1.31 4.41
CA SER A 108 -6.44 1.89 4.13
C SER A 108 -7.52 1.06 4.81
N ASP A 109 -7.89 1.44 6.03
CA ASP A 109 -8.75 0.65 6.91
C ASP A 109 -10.13 0.32 6.33
N ASP A 110 -10.65 1.17 5.44
CA ASP A 110 -12.04 1.07 5.01
C ASP A 110 -12.23 0.37 3.66
N ILE A 111 -11.15 -0.01 2.96
CA ILE A 111 -11.24 -0.80 1.71
C ILE A 111 -11.24 -2.31 1.94
N ASP A 112 -10.89 -2.75 3.17
CA ASP A 112 -10.95 -4.14 3.63
C ASP A 112 -10.17 -5.16 2.77
N MET A 113 -8.93 -4.81 2.41
CA MET A 113 -7.97 -5.78 1.85
C MET A 113 -7.72 -6.93 2.85
N PRO A 114 -7.80 -8.21 2.43
CA PRO A 114 -7.50 -9.34 3.30
C PRO A 114 -6.06 -9.34 3.81
N GLY A 115 -5.85 -9.80 5.06
CA GLY A 115 -4.52 -9.88 5.68
C GLY A 115 -3.88 -8.52 6.03
N ARG A 116 -4.63 -7.42 5.88
CA ARG A 116 -4.13 -6.07 6.16
C ARG A 116 -3.97 -5.77 7.65
N PHE A 117 -3.34 -4.64 7.93
CA PHE A 117 -3.23 -4.05 9.27
C PHE A 117 -3.64 -2.57 9.25
N THR A 118 -3.84 -1.97 10.42
CA THR A 118 -4.36 -0.60 10.53
C THR A 118 -3.27 0.46 10.44
N SER A 119 -3.64 1.69 10.08
CA SER A 119 -2.75 2.86 10.08
C SER A 119 -2.30 3.35 11.49
N LYS A 120 -2.76 2.70 12.57
CA LYS A 120 -2.53 3.13 13.97
C LYS A 120 -1.06 3.27 14.35
N CYS A 121 -0.21 2.29 14.01
CA CYS A 121 1.22 2.34 14.32
C CYS A 121 1.89 3.53 13.63
N LEU A 122 1.54 3.76 12.35
CA LEU A 122 2.05 4.87 11.57
C LEU A 122 1.64 6.22 12.17
N ALA A 123 0.38 6.34 12.62
CA ALA A 123 -0.12 7.53 13.31
C ALA A 123 0.59 7.79 14.65
N GLN A 124 1.17 6.76 15.27
CA GLN A 124 2.01 6.86 16.47
C GLN A 124 3.49 7.13 16.15
N GLY A 125 3.83 7.35 14.88
CA GLY A 125 5.20 7.59 14.42
C GLY A 125 6.06 6.32 14.41
N GLN A 126 5.45 5.14 14.42
CA GLN A 126 6.15 3.86 14.37
C GLN A 126 6.15 3.32 12.94
N ASN A 127 7.35 3.01 12.45
CA ASN A 127 7.52 2.26 11.20
C ASN A 127 7.29 0.78 11.47
N THR A 128 6.79 0.06 10.46
CA THR A 128 6.68 -1.40 10.49
C THR A 128 7.74 -1.96 9.55
N ASP A 129 8.70 -2.68 10.11
CA ASP A 129 9.65 -3.47 9.33
C ASP A 129 9.00 -4.78 8.87
N PHE A 130 9.69 -5.53 8.03
CA PHE A 130 9.13 -6.67 7.32
C PHE A 130 10.14 -7.80 7.15
N ILE A 131 9.66 -9.04 7.09
CA ILE A 131 10.51 -10.23 7.07
C ILE A 131 10.77 -10.77 5.66
N THR A 132 10.02 -10.28 4.66
CA THR A 132 10.09 -10.73 3.27
C THR A 132 11.48 -10.54 2.67
N ARG A 133 12.16 -9.44 3.01
CA ARG A 133 13.45 -9.12 2.42
C ARG A 133 14.37 -8.41 3.39
N HIS A 134 15.53 -9.00 3.65
CA HIS A 134 16.63 -8.27 4.25
C HIS A 134 17.34 -7.39 3.21
N ALA A 135 17.48 -6.11 3.52
CA ALA A 135 18.23 -5.13 2.74
C ALA A 135 19.28 -4.43 3.62
N SER A 136 20.50 -4.29 3.11
CA SER A 136 21.58 -3.56 3.76
C SER A 136 21.93 -2.33 2.93
N PHE A 137 21.57 -1.16 3.46
CA PHE A 137 21.87 0.12 2.82
C PHE A 137 23.22 0.64 3.34
N ILE A 138 24.16 0.88 2.41
CA ILE A 138 25.45 1.49 2.74
C ILE A 138 25.39 2.96 2.34
N PRO A 139 25.29 3.90 3.30
CA PRO A 139 25.26 5.32 2.99
C PRO A 139 26.61 5.72 2.38
N ARG A 140 26.61 6.27 1.16
CA ARG A 140 27.82 6.90 0.63
C ARG A 140 28.03 8.21 1.35
N LYS A 141 29.07 8.32 2.18
CA LYS A 141 29.56 9.61 2.68
C LYS A 141 29.97 10.46 1.48
N HIS A 142 29.15 11.45 1.11
CA HIS A 142 29.61 12.50 0.21
C HIS A 142 30.67 13.31 0.98
N LYS A 143 31.94 13.23 0.55
CA LYS A 143 32.95 14.20 0.98
C LYS A 143 32.53 15.53 0.38
N ILE A 144 31.96 16.41 1.21
CA ILE A 144 31.84 17.82 0.87
C ILE A 144 33.28 18.34 0.75
N ALA A 145 33.75 18.54 -0.48
CA ALA A 145 34.97 19.31 -0.71
C ALA A 145 34.70 20.72 -0.20
N ARG A 146 35.24 21.05 0.98
CA ARG A 146 35.35 22.45 1.39
C ARG A 146 36.36 23.08 0.46
N ASN A 147 35.89 23.87 -0.50
CA ASN A 147 36.75 24.78 -1.24
C ASN A 147 37.26 25.82 -0.24
N THR A 148 38.52 25.66 0.18
CA THR A 148 39.32 26.71 0.82
C THR A 148 39.99 27.55 -0.26
#